data_AF-A0AAW5BC22-F1
#
_entry.id   AF-A0AAW5BC22-F1
#
_cell.length_a   1.000
_cell.length_b   1.000
_cell.length_c   1.000
_cell.angle_alpha   90.00
_cell.angle_beta   90.00
_cell.angle_gamma   90.00
#
_symmetry.space_group_name_H-M   'P 1'
#
loop_
_entity.id
_entity.type
_entity.pdbx_description
1 polymer ?
#
loop_
_entity_poly.entity_id
_entity_poly.type
_entity_poly.pdbx_seq_one_letter_code
_entity_poly.pdbx_strand_id
1 'polypeptide(L)' 'MSIGKLLIVAGIIMVLIGIIWTFIGKLPGDFSFKKGNVTVHFPIMTSIIVSIILSLVFFIVGKFR' A
#
# COMPACT_ATOMS: atom_id res chain seq x y z
N MET A 1 -23.15 6.35 -0.61
CA MET A 1 -22.50 5.10 -1.09
C MET A 1 -23.49 3.95 -0.93
N SER A 2 -23.78 3.19 -1.99
CA SER A 2 -24.55 1.95 -1.83
C SER A 2 -23.70 0.91 -1.11
N ILE A 3 -24.33 0.04 -0.32
CA ILE A 3 -23.63 -0.98 0.47
C ILE A 3 -22.71 -1.87 -0.41
N GLY A 4 -23.13 -2.11 -1.67
CA GLY A 4 -22.34 -2.86 -2.65
C GLY A 4 -21.02 -2.17 -3.05
N LYS A 5 -21.02 -0.84 -3.21
CA LYS A 5 -19.78 -0.10 -3.50
C LYS A 5 -18.82 -0.11 -2.32
N LEU A 6 -19.33 -0.07 -1.08
CA LEU A 6 -18.52 -0.22 0.13
C LEU A 6 -17.81 -1.57 0.18
N LEU A 7 -18.54 -2.65 -0.10
CA LEU A 7 -18.00 -4.01 -0.12
C LEU A 7 -16.90 -4.19 -1.17
N ILE A 8 -17.09 -3.62 -2.37
CA ILE A 8 -16.08 -3.66 -3.44
C ILE A 8 -14.81 -2.92 -3.02
N VAL A 9 -14.93 -1.72 -2.46
CA VAL A 9 -13.76 -0.94 -1.99
C VAL A 9 -13.02 -1.66 -0.86
N ALA A 10 -13.76 -2.21 0.11
CA ALA A 10 -13.17 -2.98 1.20
C ALA A 10 -12.42 -4.23 0.71
N GLY A 11 -12.96 -4.95 -0.28
CA GLY A 11 -12.31 -6.09 -0.90
C GLY A 11 -11.00 -5.72 -1.60
N ILE A 12 -10.98 -4.61 -2.35
CA ILE A 12 -9.77 -4.10 -3.01
C ILE A 12 -8.69 -3.76 -1.97
N ILE A 13 -9.06 -3.09 -0.88
CA ILE A 13 -8.13 -2.75 0.21
C ILE A 13 -7.55 -4.02 0.85
N MET A 14 -8.35 -5.04 1.12
CA MET A 14 -7.87 -6.32 1.68
C MET A 14 -6.88 -7.03 0.76
N VAL A 15 -7.14 -7.07 -0.55
CA VAL A 15 -6.21 -7.68 -1.52
C VAL A 15 -4.89 -6.92 -1.56
N LEU A 16 -4.93 -5.59 -1.55
CA LEU A 16 -3.73 -4.75 -1.51
C LEU A 16 -2.90 -4.99 -0.25
N ILE A 17 -3.55 -5.08 0.91
CA ILE A 17 -2.88 -5.42 2.17
C ILE A 17 -2.23 -6.82 2.10
N GLY A 18 -2.93 -7.82 1.57
CA GLY A 18 -2.39 -9.17 1.40
C GLY A 18 -1.18 -9.26 0.46
N ILE A 19 -1.22 -8.49 -0.64
CA ILE A 19 -0.09 -8.35 -1.57
C ILE A 19 1.08 -7.68 -0.85
N ILE A 20 0.85 -6.52 -0.20
CA ILE A 20 1.90 -5.81 0.56
C ILE A 20 2.52 -6.74 1.60
N TRP A 21 1.72 -7.48 2.35
CA TRP A 21 2.20 -8.41 3.38
C TRP A 21 3.07 -9.55 2.82
N THR A 22 2.74 -10.06 1.64
CA THR A 22 3.53 -11.07 0.92
C THR A 22 4.91 -10.52 0.53
N PHE A 23 4.93 -9.25 0.14
CA PHE A 23 6.13 -8.59 -0.36
C PHE A 23 7.00 -8.03 0.78
N ILE A 24 6.43 -7.61 1.92
CA ILE A 24 7.13 -6.95 3.05
C ILE A 24 8.21 -7.81 3.73
N GLY A 25 8.28 -9.11 3.44
CA GLY A 25 9.33 -10.00 3.93
C GLY A 25 10.51 -10.24 2.97
N LYS A 26 10.36 -9.97 1.66
CA LYS A 26 11.35 -10.28 0.61
C LYS A 26 11.25 -9.35 -0.61
N LEU A 27 11.00 -8.06 -0.44
CA LEU A 27 11.03 -7.11 -1.56
C LEU A 27 12.49 -6.79 -1.93
N PRO A 28 12.95 -7.15 -3.14
CA PRO A 28 14.11 -6.48 -3.73
C PRO A 28 13.68 -5.04 -4.05
N GLY A 29 13.95 -4.10 -3.14
CA GLY A 29 13.47 -2.71 -3.26
C GLY A 29 13.45 -1.94 -1.94
N ASP A 30 13.41 -2.63 -0.79
CA ASP A 30 13.76 -1.99 0.48
C ASP A 30 15.26 -1.78 0.49
N PHE A 31 15.67 -0.50 0.43
CA PHE A 31 17.07 -0.12 0.63
C PHE A 31 17.39 -0.39 2.10
N SER A 32 17.77 -1.63 2.41
CA SER A 32 18.29 -2.00 3.71
C SER A 32 19.80 -1.82 3.67
N PHE A 33 20.23 -0.60 3.99
CA PHE A 33 21.66 -0.31 4.06
C PHE A 33 22.16 -0.80 5.42
N LYS A 34 22.84 -1.94 5.43
CA LYS A 34 23.58 -2.43 6.60
C LYS A 34 25.02 -1.98 6.53
N LYS A 35 25.43 -1.10 7.46
CA LYS A 35 26.83 -0.74 7.69
C LYS A 35 27.16 -0.99 9.15
N GLY A 36 27.86 -2.09 9.43
CA GLY A 36 28.21 -2.51 10.79
C GLY A 36 26.98 -2.88 11.62
N ASN A 37 26.80 -2.23 12.78
CA ASN A 37 25.66 -2.43 13.70
C ASN A 37 24.41 -1.59 13.33
N VAL A 38 24.51 -0.71 12.33
CA VAL A 38 23.42 0.19 11.94
C VAL A 38 22.71 -0.38 10.72
N THR A 39 21.41 -0.64 10.87
CA THR A 39 20.53 -1.05 9.79
C THR A 39 19.56 0.08 9.51
N VAL A 40 19.69 0.73 8.35
CA VAL A 40 18.74 1.75 7.91
C VAL A 40 17.79 1.11 6.90
N HIS A 41 16.51 1.03 7.25
CA HIS A 41 15.46 0.53 6.38
C HIS A 41 14.75 1.73 5.72
N PHE A 42 14.84 1.83 4.40
CA PHE A 42 14.09 2.82 3.62
C PHE A 42 12.97 2.13 2.83
N PRO A 43 11.72 2.17 3.34
CA PRO A 43 10.59 1.45 2.78
C PRO A 43 9.92 2.28 1.65
N ILE A 44 10.68 2.52 0.57
CA ILE A 44 10.30 3.40 -0.55
C ILE A 44 9.14 2.80 -1.33
N MET A 45 9.20 1.51 -1.66
CA MET A 45 8.16 0.83 -2.43
C MET A 45 6.81 0.80 -1.71
N THR A 46 6.81 0.52 -0.42
CA THR A 46 5.61 0.61 0.43
C THR A 46 5.01 2.00 0.46
N SER A 47 5.83 3.04 0.55
CA SER A 47 5.34 4.43 0.56
C SER A 47 4.65 4.82 -0.75
N ILE A 48 5.21 4.38 -1.89
CA ILE A 48 4.63 4.60 -3.22
C ILE A 48 3.29 3.87 -3.36
N ILE A 49 3.22 2.60 -2.95
CA ILE A 49 1.99 1.80 -3.02
C ILE A 49 0.89 2.44 -2.18
N VAL A 50 1.20 2.79 -0.92
CA VAL A 50 0.23 3.45 -0.02
C VAL A 50 -0.28 4.75 -0.65
N SER A 51 0.61 5.55 -1.26
CA SER A 51 0.24 6.78 -1.94
C SER A 51 -0.74 6.54 -3.10
N ILE A 52 -0.46 5.57 -3.98
CA ILE A 52 -1.34 5.23 -5.12
C ILE A 52 -2.72 4.79 -4.63
N ILE A 53 -2.77 3.97 -3.59
CA ILE A 53 -4.03 3.49 -3.00
C ILE A 53 -4.84 4.66 -2.46
N LEU A 54 -4.21 5.53 -1.66
CA LEU A 54 -4.87 6.72 -1.11
C LEU A 54 -5.38 7.64 -2.21
N SER A 55 -4.57 7.89 -3.24
CA SER A 55 -4.96 8.66 -4.41
C SER A 55 -6.16 8.05 -5.14
N LEU A 56 -6.20 6.73 -5.30
CA LEU A 56 -7.31 6.04 -5.95
C LEU A 56 -8.59 6.09 -5.12
N VAL A 57 -8.49 5.96 -3.80
CA VAL A 57 -9.60 6.12 -2.86
C VAL A 57 -10.16 7.55 -2.95
N PHE A 58 -9.30 8.58 -2.87
CA PHE A 58 -9.74 9.96 -2.99
C PHE A 58 -10.31 10.29 -4.37
N PHE A 59 -9.75 9.72 -5.44
CA PHE A 59 -10.28 9.88 -6.79
C PHE A 59 -11.69 9.31 -6.92
N ILE A 60 -11.92 8.10 -6.41
CA ILE A 60 -13.23 7.45 -6.44
C ILE A 60 -14.24 8.22 -5.58
N VAL A 61 -13.86 8.58 -4.34
CA VAL A 61 -14.73 9.34 -3.43
C VAL A 61 -15.05 10.74 -3.99
N GLY A 62 -14.06 11.44 -4.54
CA GLY A 62 -14.23 12.76 -5.15
C GLY A 62 -15.08 12.75 -6.42
N LYS A 63 -15.00 11.67 -7.21
CA LYS A 63 -15.83 11.48 -8.42
C LYS A 63 -17.29 11.11 -8.09
N PHE A 64 -17.59 10.72 -6.86
CA PHE A 64 -18.96 10.44 -6.40
C PHE A 64 -19.67 11.64 -5.78
N ARG A 65 -19.09 12.85 -5.88
CA ARG A 65 -19.74 14.10 -5.50
C ARG A 65 -20.22 14.88 -6.72
#